data_AF-A0A935FM19-F1
#
_entry.id   AF-A0A935FM19-F1
#
_cell.length_a   1.000
_cell.length_b   1.000
_cell.length_c   1.000
_cell.angle_alpha   90.00
_cell.angle_beta   90.00
_cell.angle_gamma   90.00
#
_symmetry.space_group_name_H-M   'P 1'
#
loop_
_entity.id
_entity.type
_entity.pdbx_description
1 polymer ?
#
loop_
_entity_poly.entity_id
_entity_poly.type
_entity_poly.pdbx_seq_one_letter_code
_entity_poly.pdbx_strand_id
1 'polypeptide(L)'
;MVVVFGGGWSKYNFPRMLEEWEAQQAKGTPDSSFTRARNLFYVTISRARHRLALLFLETLPDAALATLRNMVGVERVCELPHLK
;
A
#
# COMPACT_ATOMS: atom_id res chain seq x y z
N MET A 1 13.51 -7.23 -4.93
CA MET A 1 12.40 -6.86 -5.82
C MET A 1 11.88 -5.52 -5.38
N VAL A 2 11.67 -4.61 -6.33
CA VAL A 2 11.10 -3.29 -6.07
C VAL A 2 9.72 -3.25 -6.71
N VAL A 3 8.71 -2.84 -5.96
CA VAL A 3 7.36 -2.57 -6.45
C VAL A 3 7.14 -1.07 -6.40
N VAL A 4 6.81 -0.48 -7.54
CA VAL A 4 6.60 0.96 -7.66
C VAL A 4 5.11 1.24 -7.82
N PHE A 5 4.59 2.11 -6.96
CA PHE A 5 3.21 2.57 -6.95
C PHE A 5 3.18 4.04 -7.41
N GLY A 6 2.51 4.31 -8.53
CA GLY A 6 2.25 5.68 -9.02
C GLY A 6 0.78 5.87 -9.36
N GLY A 7 0.26 7.10 -9.20
CA GLY A 7 -1.19 7.39 -9.26
C GLY A 7 -1.83 7.41 -10.65
N GLY A 8 -1.17 6.89 -11.69
CA GLY A 8 -1.72 6.80 -13.04
C GLY A 8 -2.72 5.66 -13.27
N TRP A 9 -2.91 4.74 -12.30
CA TRP A 9 -3.76 3.55 -12.48
C TRP A 9 -5.17 3.77 -11.92
N SER A 10 -6.09 4.29 -12.74
CA SER A 10 -7.47 4.62 -12.34
C SER A 10 -8.27 3.48 -11.70
N LYS A 11 -7.88 2.22 -11.93
CA LYS A 11 -8.55 1.03 -11.36
C LYS A 11 -8.00 0.57 -10.00
N TYR A 12 -6.85 1.08 -9.56
CA TYR A 12 -6.18 0.62 -8.33
C TYR A 12 -5.63 1.80 -7.53
N ASN A 13 -6.42 2.26 -6.56
CA ASN A 13 -6.02 3.32 -5.64
C ASN A 13 -5.41 2.70 -4.37
N PHE A 14 -4.09 2.53 -4.35
CA PHE A 14 -3.36 1.97 -3.22
C PHE A 14 -3.36 2.86 -1.98
N PRO A 15 -3.18 4.19 -2.07
CA PRO A 15 -3.32 5.07 -0.91
C PRO A 15 -4.66 4.88 -0.20
N ARG A 16 -5.76 4.97 -0.94
CA ARG A 16 -7.12 4.76 -0.40
C ARG A 16 -7.31 3.36 0.17
N MET A 17 -6.78 2.34 -0.50
CA MET A 17 -6.85 0.96 -0.01
C MET A 17 -6.12 0.82 1.34
N LEU A 18 -4.98 1.48 1.54
CA LEU A 18 -4.25 1.47 2.80
C LEU A 18 -4.96 2.29 3.89
N GLU A 19 -5.56 3.43 3.55
CA GLU A 19 -6.37 4.22 4.49
C GLU A 19 -7.58 3.43 5.02
N GLU A 20 -8.28 2.75 4.12
CA GLU A 20 -9.51 2.02 4.44
C GLU A 20 -9.24 0.62 5.02
N TRP A 21 -7.98 0.21 5.21
CA TRP A 21 -7.61 -1.16 5.57
C TRP A 21 -8.39 -1.73 6.75
N GLU A 22 -8.33 -1.08 7.91
CA GLU A 22 -9.02 -1.55 9.13
C GLU A 22 -10.55 -1.55 8.96
N ALA A 23 -11.08 -0.48 8.36
CA ALA A 23 -12.52 -0.34 8.15
C ALA A 23 -13.09 -1.43 7.24
N GLN A 24 -12.34 -1.80 6.19
CA GLN A 24 -12.76 -2.84 5.24
C GLN A 24 -12.58 -4.24 5.82
N GLN A 25 -11.59 -4.45 6.69
CA GLN A 25 -11.38 -5.73 7.39
C GLN A 25 -12.48 -6.01 8.43
N ALA A 26 -13.09 -4.97 9.02
CA ALA A 26 -14.21 -5.10 9.94
C ALA A 26 -15.56 -5.39 9.24
N LYS A 27 -15.65 -5.23 7.92
CA LYS A 27 -16.86 -5.56 7.15
C LYS A 27 -16.97 -7.07 6.93
N GLY A 28 -18.19 -7.61 7.01
CA GLY A 28 -18.46 -8.98 6.58
C GLY A 28 -18.17 -9.22 5.08
N THR A 29 -18.38 -8.19 4.25
CA THR A 29 -18.05 -8.20 2.82
C THR A 29 -17.32 -6.89 2.46
N PRO A 30 -15.99 -6.92 2.23
CA PRO A 30 -15.23 -5.73 1.82
C PRO A 30 -15.65 -5.21 0.45
N ASP A 31 -15.43 -3.92 0.20
CA ASP A 31 -15.80 -3.30 -1.06
C ASP A 31 -15.02 -3.91 -2.24
N SER A 32 -15.63 -3.96 -3.42
CA SER A 32 -15.02 -4.59 -4.60
C SER A 32 -13.76 -3.86 -5.09
N SER A 33 -13.70 -2.54 -4.95
CA SER A 33 -12.53 -1.71 -5.28
C SER A 33 -11.37 -2.01 -4.32
N PHE A 34 -11.66 -2.03 -3.02
CA PHE A 34 -10.71 -2.42 -1.97
C PHE A 34 -10.16 -3.82 -2.22
N THR A 35 -11.05 -4.80 -2.44
CA THR A 35 -10.66 -6.21 -2.68
C THR A 35 -9.73 -6.35 -3.88
N ARG A 36 -10.02 -5.65 -4.99
CA ARG A 36 -9.16 -5.65 -6.18
C ARG A 36 -7.77 -5.06 -5.91
N ALA A 37 -7.71 -3.90 -5.26
CA ALA A 37 -6.45 -3.25 -4.91
C ALA A 37 -5.64 -4.08 -3.91
N ARG A 38 -6.28 -4.63 -2.87
CA ARG A 38 -5.68 -5.52 -1.88
C ARG A 38 -5.12 -6.79 -2.52
N ASN A 39 -5.87 -7.43 -3.41
CA ASN A 39 -5.43 -8.65 -4.07
C ASN A 39 -4.20 -8.40 -4.96
N LEU A 40 -4.19 -7.30 -5.72
CA LEU A 40 -3.02 -6.93 -6.51
C LEU A 40 -1.82 -6.59 -5.60
N PHE A 41 -2.05 -5.83 -4.53
CA PHE A 41 -1.01 -5.52 -3.53
C PHE A 41 -0.41 -6.81 -2.94
N TYR A 42 -1.26 -7.76 -2.52
CA TYR A 42 -0.81 -9.05 -2.00
C TYR A 42 0.02 -9.83 -3.03
N VAL A 43 -0.45 -9.92 -4.27
CA VAL A 43 0.26 -10.63 -5.34
C VAL A 43 1.62 -9.98 -5.64
N THR A 44 1.71 -8.64 -5.63
CA THR A 44 2.99 -7.98 -5.91
C THR A 44 3.98 -8.20 -4.78
N ILE A 45 3.58 -8.04 -3.51
CA ILE A 45 4.50 -8.15 -2.38
C ILE A 45 4.93 -9.60 -2.06
N SER A 46 4.03 -10.58 -2.26
CA SER A 46 4.30 -11.99 -1.93
C SER A 46 5.33 -12.67 -2.85
N ARG A 47 5.62 -12.09 -4.02
CA ARG A 47 6.61 -12.62 -4.97
C ARG A 47 8.06 -12.43 -4.51
N ALA A 48 8.32 -11.51 -3.58
CA ALA A 48 9.66 -11.28 -3.06
C ALA A 48 10.07 -12.38 -2.07
N ARG A 49 11.15 -13.11 -2.37
CA ARG A 49 11.66 -14.19 -1.49
C ARG A 49 12.60 -13.74 -0.37
N HIS A 50 13.36 -12.65 -0.57
CA HIS A 50 14.41 -12.23 0.37
C HIS A 50 14.40 -10.73 0.68
N ARG A 51 14.24 -9.87 -0.35
CA ARG A 51 14.27 -8.42 -0.21
C ARG A 51 13.14 -7.79 -1.02
N LEU A 52 12.24 -7.09 -0.33
CA LEU A 52 11.11 -6.35 -0.87
C LEU A 52 11.31 -4.86 -0.56
N ALA A 53 11.17 -4.01 -1.57
CA ALA A 53 11.06 -2.58 -1.40
C ALA A 53 9.76 -2.08 -2.05
N LEU A 54 9.00 -1.28 -1.31
CA LEU A 54 7.77 -0.64 -1.78
C LEU A 54 8.07 0.84 -1.96
N LEU A 55 7.98 1.33 -3.19
CA LEU A 55 8.22 2.72 -3.53
C LEU A 55 6.90 3.38 -3.95
N PHE A 56 6.45 4.37 -3.19
CA PHE A 56 5.28 5.18 -3.52
C PHE A 56 5.77 6.51 -4.10
N LEU A 57 5.31 6.85 -5.31
CA LEU A 57 5.70 8.09 -6.01
C LEU A 57 4.88 9.31 -5.57
N GLU A 58 3.80 9.09 -4.83
CA GLU A 58 2.90 10.11 -4.33
C GLU A 58 2.93 10.13 -2.80
N THR A 59 2.66 11.30 -2.22
CA THR A 59 2.54 11.44 -0.77
C THR A 59 1.40 10.56 -0.27
N LEU A 60 1.72 9.69 0.67
CA LEU A 60 0.71 8.88 1.34
C LEU A 60 0.06 9.68 2.49
N PRO A 61 -1.26 9.58 2.65
CA PRO A 61 -1.95 10.14 3.80
C PRO A 61 -1.55 9.41 5.09
N ASP A 62 -1.67 10.11 6.23
CA ASP A 62 -1.21 9.60 7.53
C ASP A 62 -1.84 8.26 7.92
N ALA A 63 -3.12 8.06 7.59
CA ALA A 63 -3.81 6.79 7.83
C ALA A 63 -3.20 5.63 7.02
N ALA A 64 -2.86 5.87 5.74
CA ALA A 64 -2.18 4.87 4.92
C ALA A 64 -0.77 4.56 5.45
N LEU A 65 -0.03 5.60 5.90
CA LEU A 65 1.28 5.42 6.53
C LEU A 65 1.19 4.63 7.83
N ALA A 66 0.16 4.87 8.65
CA ALA A 66 -0.08 4.10 9.87
C ALA A 66 -0.32 2.61 9.55
N THR A 67 -1.16 2.32 8.56
CA THR A 67 -1.37 0.96 8.06
C THR A 67 -0.06 0.31 7.60
N LEU A 68 0.76 1.00 6.81
CA LEU A 68 2.05 0.47 6.36
C LEU A 68 3.01 0.22 7.53
N ARG A 69 3.12 1.15 8.47
CA ARG A 69 3.96 1.00 9.67
C ARG A 69 3.53 -0.21 10.49
N ASN A 70 2.22 -0.47 10.60
CA ASN A 70 1.69 -1.67 11.26
C ASN A 70 2.03 -2.95 10.48
N MET A 71 2.04 -2.91 9.14
CA MET A 71 2.34 -4.07 8.30
C MET A 71 3.83 -4.43 8.25
N VAL A 72 4.71 -3.44 8.10
CA VAL A 72 6.14 -3.69 7.81
C VAL A 72 7.08 -3.31 8.95
N GLY A 73 6.59 -2.65 10.00
CA GLY A 73 7.41 -2.07 11.06
C GLY A 73 7.73 -0.61 10.80
N VAL A 74 7.68 0.21 11.86
CA VAL A 74 7.88 1.67 11.80
C VAL A 74 9.27 2.00 11.26
N GLU A 75 10.28 1.22 11.63
CA GLU A 75 11.68 1.39 11.24
C GLU A 75 11.94 1.12 9.75
N ARG A 76 10.99 0.47 9.06
CA ARG A 76 11.12 0.11 7.64
C ARG A 76 10.35 1.05 6.71
N VAL A 77 9.66 2.03 7.27
CA VAL A 77 8.98 3.09 6.51
C VAL A 77 9.81 4.34 6.62
N CYS A 78 10.42 4.75 5.51
CA CYS A 78 11.18 5.98 5.42
C CYS A 78 10.58 6.90 4.36
N GLU A 79 10.55 8.20 4.68
CA GLU A 79 10.23 9.23 3.71
C GLU A 79 11.47 9.49 2.85
N LEU A 80 11.29 9.53 1.53
CA LEU A 80 12.36 9.87 0.61
C LEU A 80 12.40 11.39 0.42
N PRO A 81 13.59 12.00 0.38
CA PRO A 81 13.70 13.40 0.05
C PRO A 81 13.07 13.66 -1.32
N HIS A 82 12.34 14.77 -1.45
CA HIS A 82 11.78 15.17 -2.73
C HIS A 82 12.90 15.28 -3.77
N LEU A 83 12.87 14.42 -4.79
CA LEU A 83 13.74 14.51 -5.95
C LEU A 83 13.39 15.82 -6.68
N LYS A 84 14.30 16.80 -6.61
CA LYS A 84 14.22 18.06 -7.36
C LYS A 84 14.42 17.79 -8.86
#